data_AF-A0A366HFQ8-F1
#
_entry.id   AF-A0A366HFQ8-F1
#
_cell.length_a   1.000
_cell.length_b   1.000
_cell.length_c   1.000
_cell.angle_alpha   90.00
_cell.angle_beta   90.00
_cell.angle_gamma   90.00
#
_symmetry.space_group_name_H-M   'P 1'
#
loop_
_entity.id
_entity.type
_entity.pdbx_description
1 polymer ?
#
loop_
_entity_poly.entity_id
_entity_poly.type
_entity_poly.pdbx_seq_one_letter_code
_entity_poly.pdbx_strand_id
1 'polypeptide(L)' 'MWKDLCQLMKVFRVILNSFGSTFVEADTYEQGTSVRFYRAGHVTAEYLASAVKSVEETGIAPQGQLFSTSPLFRESRA' A
#
# COMPACT_ATOMS: atom_id res chain seq x y z
N MET A 1 20.45 23.75 12.98
CA MET A 1 20.67 22.98 11.73
C MET A 1 20.21 21.54 11.94
N TRP A 2 18.96 21.26 12.34
CA TRP A 2 18.42 19.90 12.46
C TRP A 2 17.00 19.91 11.87
N LYS A 3 16.90 19.88 10.55
CA LYS A 3 15.60 19.79 9.87
C LYS A 3 15.13 18.36 10.00
N ASP A 4 14.11 18.17 10.83
CA ASP A 4 13.06 17.16 10.65
C ASP A 4 13.54 15.78 10.13
N LEU A 5 14.37 15.10 10.93
CA LEU A 5 14.59 13.64 10.80
C LEU A 5 13.36 12.82 11.22
N CYS A 6 12.19 13.44 11.30
CA CYS A 6 10.93 12.74 11.18
C CYS A 6 10.68 12.51 9.70
N GLN A 7 11.41 11.58 9.08
CA GLN A 7 10.82 10.84 7.97
C GLN A 7 9.58 10.17 8.56
N LEU A 8 8.44 10.87 8.46
CA LEU A 8 7.17 10.36 8.90
C LEU A 8 6.98 9.06 8.12
N MET A 9 6.90 7.93 8.82
CA MET A 9 6.55 6.66 8.18
C MET A 9 5.24 6.85 7.41
N LYS A 10 5.27 6.53 6.13
CA LYS A 10 4.12 6.60 5.22
C LYS A 10 3.66 5.20 4.88
N VAL A 11 2.39 5.08 4.50
CA VAL A 11 1.83 3.83 4.02
C VAL A 11 1.58 3.98 2.53
N PHE A 12 2.28 3.22 1.70
CA PHE A 12 2.06 3.20 0.26
C PHE A 12 1.10 2.09 -0.11
N ARG A 13 0.01 2.44 -0.79
CA ARG A 13 -0.89 1.47 -1.41
C ARG A 13 -0.35 1.13 -2.80
N VAL A 14 0.06 -0.11 -2.98
CA VAL A 14 0.57 -0.64 -4.24
C VAL A 14 -0.50 -1.51 -4.85
N ILE A 15 -0.99 -1.14 -6.04
CA ILE A 15 -1.92 -1.97 -6.80
C ILE A 15 -1.10 -2.88 -7.70
N LEU A 16 -1.17 -4.19 -7.48
CA LEU A 16 -0.51 -5.22 -8.27
C LEU A 16 -1.48 -5.78 -9.32
N ASN A 17 -0.95 -6.06 -10.52
CA ASN A 17 -1.73 -6.57 -11.65
C ASN A 17 -2.42 -7.91 -11.34
N SER A 18 -1.76 -8.80 -10.59
CA SER A 18 -2.25 -10.17 -10.33
C SER A 18 -2.76 -10.41 -8.92
N PHE A 19 -2.47 -9.52 -7.97
CA PHE A 19 -2.70 -9.75 -6.53
C PHE A 19 -3.56 -8.69 -5.84
N GLY A 20 -4.05 -7.68 -6.59
CA GLY A 20 -4.86 -6.60 -6.01
C GLY A 20 -4.01 -5.57 -5.26
N SER A 21 -4.59 -4.90 -4.27
CA SER A 21 -3.88 -3.85 -3.50
C SER A 21 -3.15 -4.41 -2.28
N THR A 22 -1.90 -4.03 -2.11
CA THR A 22 -1.10 -4.24 -0.89
C THR A 22 -0.69 -2.91 -0.27
N PHE A 23 -0.38 -2.90 1.02
CA PHE A 23 0.03 -1.71 1.76
C PHE A 23 1.46 -1.91 2.29
N VAL A 24 2.32 -0.94 2.04
CA VAL A 24 3.74 -1.00 2.39
C VAL A 24 4.11 0.21 3.24
N GLU A 25 4.60 -0.04 4.45
CA GLU A 25 5.15 1.01 5.30
C GLU A 25 6.58 1.35 4.89
N ALA A 26 6.81 2.60 4.49
CA ALA A 26 8.10 3.09 4.07
C ALA A 26 8.22 4.61 4.22
N ASP A 27 9.46 5.09 4.23
CA ASP A 27 9.78 6.52 4.29
C ASP A 27 9.85 7.10 2.87
N THR A 28 10.36 6.32 1.92
CA THR A 28 10.48 6.68 0.51
C THR A 28 10.27 5.46 -0.39
N TYR A 29 10.01 5.71 -1.67
CA TYR A 29 10.04 4.68 -2.70
C TYR A 29 10.77 5.17 -3.95
N GLU A 30 11.34 4.23 -4.70
CA GLU A 30 11.95 4.47 -6.00
C GLU A 30 11.26 3.62 -7.06
N GLN A 31 11.12 4.19 -8.26
CA GLN A 31 10.54 3.51 -9.41
C GLN A 31 11.56 3.47 -10.56
N GLY A 32 12.02 2.26 -10.87
CA GLY A 32 12.88 1.98 -12.02
C GLY A 32 12.47 0.66 -12.68
N THR A 33 13.43 -0.25 -12.87
CA THR A 33 13.15 -1.63 -13.32
C THR A 33 12.30 -2.41 -12.31
N SER A 34 12.47 -2.08 -11.02
CA SER A 34 11.61 -2.50 -9.92
C SER A 34 11.15 -1.28 -9.12
N VAL A 35 10.04 -1.46 -8.41
CA VAL A 35 9.50 -0.52 -7.44
C VAL A 35 10.00 -0.96 -6.07
N ARG A 36 10.87 -0.14 -5.46
CA ARG A 36 11.51 -0.43 -4.17
C ARG A 36 11.02 0.54 -3.11
N PHE A 37 10.71 0.01 -1.94
CA PHE A 37 10.27 0.78 -0.78
C PHE A 37 11.36 0.74 0.28
N TYR A 38 11.71 1.90 0.83
CA TYR A 38 12.79 2.05 1.79
C TYR A 38 12.27 2.54 3.13
N ARG A 39 12.75 1.90 4.20
CA ARG A 39 12.54 2.33 5.58
C ARG A 39 13.89 2.43 6.28
N ALA A 40 14.19 3.59 6.85
CA ALA A 40 15.47 3.90 7.50
C ALA A 40 16.69 3.53 6.62
N GLY A 41 16.58 3.70 5.30
CA GLY A 41 17.64 3.36 4.34
C GLY A 41 17.73 1.89 3.93
N HIS A 42 16.82 1.02 4.40
CA HIS A 42 16.77 -0.39 4.05
C HIS A 42 15.56 -0.71 3.18
N VAL A 43 15.72 -1.60 2.20
CA VAL A 43 14.60 -2.07 1.36
C VAL A 43 13.66 -2.94 2.20
N THR A 44 12.39 -2.54 2.30
CA THR A 44 11.35 -3.30 3.01
C THR A 44 10.49 -4.13 2.06
N ALA A 45 10.29 -3.63 0.84
CA ALA A 45 9.56 -4.35 -0.20
C ALA A 45 10.12 -4.01 -1.59
N GLU A 46 10.10 -4.99 -2.49
CA GLU A 46 10.49 -4.83 -3.88
C GLU A 46 9.48 -5.57 -4.77
N TYR A 47 8.99 -4.88 -5.80
CA TYR A 47 8.09 -5.43 -6.81
C TYR A 47 8.63 -5.15 -8.20
N LEU A 48 8.44 -6.08 -9.14
CA LEU A 48 8.74 -5.82 -10.54
C LEU A 48 7.84 -4.70 -11.06
N ALA A 49 8.38 -3.75 -11.84
CA ALA A 49 7.58 -2.66 -12.39
C ALA A 49 6.43 -3.17 -13.28
N SER A 50 6.63 -4.30 -13.98
CA SER A 50 5.60 -4.97 -14.78
C SER A 50 4.46 -5.58 -13.94
N ALA A 51 4.69 -5.81 -12.64
CA ALA A 51 3.67 -6.31 -11.72
C ALA A 51 2.91 -5.19 -11.02
N VAL A 52 3.43 -3.95 -11.02
CA VAL A 52 2.81 -2.79 -10.36
C VAL A 52 1.97 -1.99 -11.35
N LYS A 53 0.69 -1.82 -11.03
CA LYS A 53 -0.26 -0.98 -11.76
C LYS A 53 -0.20 0.48 -11.33
N SER A 54 -0.15 0.72 -10.02
CA SER A 54 -0.03 2.06 -9.44
C SER A 54 0.53 2.01 -8.02
N VAL A 55 1.10 3.13 -7.58
CA VAL A 55 1.55 3.37 -6.20
C VAL A 55 0.91 4.67 -5.74
N GLU A 56 0.22 4.64 -4.61
CA GLU A 56 -0.45 5.78 -4.00
C GLU A 56 0.07 5.97 -2.57
N GLU A 57 0.51 7.17 -2.21
CA GLU A 57 0.83 7.50 -0.83
C GLU A 57 -0.47 7.63 -0.03
N THR A 58 -0.61 6.88 1.05
CA THR A 58 -1.76 6.89 1.93
C THR A 58 -1.31 7.23 3.36
N GLY A 59 -1.99 8.18 3.99
CA GLY A 59 -1.79 8.48 5.42
C GLY A 59 -2.60 7.56 6.34
N ILE A 60 -3.28 6.56 5.77
CA ILE A 60 -4.21 5.69 6.48
C ILE A 60 -3.56 4.31 6.52
N ALA A 61 -3.15 3.88 7.72
CA ALA A 61 -2.74 2.49 7.97
C ALA A 61 -3.79 1.54 7.40
N PRO A 62 -3.40 0.37 6.86
CA PRO A 62 -4.37 -0.56 6.30
C PRO A 62 -5.43 -0.86 7.37
N GLN A 63 -6.59 -0.23 7.24
CA GLN A 63 -7.79 -0.67 7.95
C GLN A 63 -8.01 -2.06 7.38
N GLY A 64 -7.60 -3.07 8.16
CA GLY A 64 -7.69 -4.47 7.78
C GLY A 64 -9.02 -4.65 7.08
N GLN A 65 -8.96 -5.06 5.81
CA GLN A 65 -10.10 -5.09 4.91
C GLN A 65 -11.29 -5.79 5.60
N LEU A 66 -12.15 -4.99 6.23
CA LEU A 66 -13.56 -5.27 6.32
C LEU A 66 -14.05 -5.08 4.90
N PHE A 67 -13.81 -6.10 4.08
CA PHE A 67 -14.76 -6.43 3.06
C PHE A 67 -16.08 -6.64 3.81
N SER A 68 -16.86 -5.57 3.95
CA SER A 68 -18.31 -5.70 4.00
C SER A 68 -18.72 -6.18 2.61
N THR A 69 -18.38 -7.44 2.29
CA THR A 69 -19.29 -8.25 1.50
C THR A 69 -20.52 -8.36 2.38
N SER A 70 -21.41 -7.39 2.29
CA SER A 70 -22.79 -7.62 2.63
C SER A 70 -23.30 -8.51 1.49
N PRO A 71 -23.49 -9.83 1.68
CA PRO A 71 -24.29 -10.55 0.71
C PRO A 71 -25.70 -9.97 0.82
N LEU A 72 -26.33 -9.78 -0.34
CA LEU A 72 -27.76 -9.66 -0.47
C LEU A 72 -28.46 -10.73 0.38
N PHE A 73 -28.93 -10.38 1.58
CA PHE A 73 -30.01 -11.14 2.20
C PHE A 73 -31.31 -10.48 1.80
N ARG A 74 -31.82 -10.96 0.67
CA ARG A 74 -33.21 -10.83 0.24
C ARG A 74 -34.09 -11.37 1.36
N GLU A 75 -34.61 -10.49 2.20
CA GLU A 75 -35.71 -10.85 3.07
C GLU A 75 -37.01 -10.79 2.25
N SER A 76 -37.34 -11.91 1.61
CA SER A 76 -38.72 -12.24 1.27
C SER A 76 -39.32 -13.00 2.45
N ARG A 77 -40.13 -12.33 3.25
CA ARG A 77 -41.19 -12.90 4.10
C ARG A 77 -42.32 -11.86 4.13
N ALA A 78 -43.39 -12.12 3.37
CA ALA A 78 -44.58 -12.87 3.76
C ALA A 78 -45.60 -11.92 4.41
#